data_AF-A0A542YPT3-F1
#
_entry.id   AF-A0A542YPT3-F1
#
_cell.length_a   1.000
_cell.length_b   1.000
_cell.length_c   1.000
_cell.angle_alpha   90.00
_cell.angle_beta   90.00
_cell.angle_gamma   90.00
#
_symmetry.space_group_name_H-M   'P 1'
#
loop_
_entity.id
_entity.type
_entity.pdbx_description
1 polymer ?
#
loop_
_entity_poly.entity_id
_entity_poly.type
_entity_poly.pdbx_seq_one_letter_code
_entity_poly.pdbx_strand_id
1 'polypeptide(L)'
;MFRALEAVGVLAPIGGIVLMIMYRQRARTGVTWGIAGAVVALAASIVGFLGPRLSLFSGGGASGEAFLGTMRAWALLRVALLAVSVILVVIGAFAGRQGGRTPVAWLSTGLALVAVGSALTFVHVGLGTNNEDLSEILGLLVETAQFALLGLGVLLLCLAVVSGRPTADGRREPAAAVANAAIKAKQFYDRAHVNRR
;
A
#
# COMPACT_ATOMS: atom_id res chain seq x y z
N MET A 1 11.02 4.44 14.96
CA MET A 1 9.66 4.72 14.46
C MET A 1 9.52 4.45 12.98
N PHE A 2 10.49 4.84 12.14
CA PHE A 2 10.53 4.58 10.69
C PHE A 2 10.24 3.12 10.27
N ARG A 3 10.82 2.13 10.95
CA ARG A 3 10.58 0.70 10.67
C ARG A 3 9.11 0.25 10.79
N ALA A 4 8.33 0.89 11.68
CA ALA A 4 6.94 0.53 11.86
C ALA A 4 6.09 0.91 10.64
N LEU A 5 6.36 2.07 10.03
CA LEU A 5 5.65 2.53 8.83
C LEU A 5 6.06 1.76 7.57
N GLU A 6 7.35 1.39 7.44
CA GLU A 6 7.78 0.44 6.40
C GLU A 6 7.07 -0.92 6.55
N ALA A 7 7.00 -1.44 7.79
CA ALA A 7 6.31 -2.70 8.06
C ALA A 7 4.83 -2.60 7.68
N VAL A 8 4.16 -1.48 7.94
CA VAL A 8 2.77 -1.25 7.49
C VAL A 8 2.65 -1.35 5.97
N GLY A 9 3.59 -0.77 5.22
CA GLY A 9 3.60 -0.84 3.75
C GLY A 9 3.64 -2.28 3.22
N VAL A 10 4.43 -3.15 3.85
CA VAL A 10 4.56 -4.58 3.46
C VAL A 10 3.41 -5.43 4.01
N LEU A 11 2.94 -5.14 5.23
CA LEU A 11 1.86 -5.90 5.87
C LEU A 11 0.50 -5.63 5.23
N ALA A 12 0.30 -4.45 4.64
CA ALA A 12 -0.95 -4.08 4.00
C ALA A 12 -1.38 -5.02 2.86
N PRO A 13 -0.55 -5.33 1.85
CA PRO A 13 -0.92 -6.30 0.81
C PRO A 13 -1.11 -7.72 1.37
N ILE A 14 -0.35 -8.13 2.38
CA ILE A 14 -0.57 -9.42 3.07
C ILE A 14 -1.94 -9.44 3.73
N GLY A 15 -2.32 -8.38 4.45
CA GLY A 15 -3.63 -8.22 5.04
C GLY A 15 -4.75 -8.26 3.99
N GLY A 16 -4.53 -7.64 2.83
CA GLY A 16 -5.43 -7.72 1.67
C GLY A 16 -5.63 -9.15 1.16
N ILE A 17 -4.55 -9.92 1.01
CA ILE A 17 -4.59 -11.33 0.59
C ILE A 17 -5.36 -12.16 1.62
N VAL A 18 -5.03 -12.05 2.90
CA VAL A 18 -5.70 -12.79 3.99
C VAL A 18 -7.19 -12.48 4.00
N LEU A 19 -7.56 -11.20 3.89
CA LEU A 19 -8.94 -10.76 3.85
C LEU A 19 -9.67 -11.35 2.64
N MET A 20 -9.07 -11.36 1.46
CA MET A 20 -9.70 -12.00 0.29
C MET A 20 -9.86 -13.51 0.44
N ILE A 21 -8.88 -14.21 1.03
CA ILE A 21 -8.98 -15.65 1.29
C ILE A 21 -10.12 -15.94 2.28
N MET A 22 -10.22 -15.17 3.37
CA MET A 22 -11.27 -15.33 4.38
C MET A 22 -12.69 -15.09 3.84
N TYR A 23 -12.84 -14.16 2.88
CA TYR A 23 -14.12 -13.80 2.28
C TYR A 23 -14.29 -14.33 0.84
N ARG A 24 -13.48 -15.31 0.42
CA ARG A 24 -13.46 -15.85 -0.96
C ARG A 24 -14.82 -16.34 -1.45
N GLN A 25 -15.64 -16.87 -0.55
CA GLN A 25 -16.96 -17.41 -0.87
C GLN A 25 -17.94 -16.31 -1.35
N ARG A 26 -17.76 -15.06 -0.92
CA ARG A 26 -18.61 -13.92 -1.30
C ARG A 26 -18.28 -13.33 -2.67
N ALA A 27 -17.11 -13.63 -3.22
CA ALA A 27 -16.54 -12.88 -4.34
C ALA A 27 -15.71 -13.77 -5.28
N ARG A 28 -16.16 -14.99 -5.60
CA ARG A 28 -15.37 -16.00 -6.33
C ARG A 28 -14.64 -15.46 -7.57
N THR A 29 -15.34 -14.71 -8.43
CA THR A 29 -14.77 -14.13 -9.65
C THR A 29 -13.91 -12.89 -9.42
N GLY A 30 -14.23 -12.06 -8.42
CA GLY A 30 -13.46 -10.85 -8.12
C GLY A 30 -12.20 -11.10 -7.29
N VAL A 31 -12.21 -12.17 -6.48
CA VAL A 31 -11.13 -12.53 -5.55
C VAL A 31 -9.89 -12.99 -6.29
N THR A 32 -10.00 -13.69 -7.41
CA THR A 32 -8.82 -14.10 -8.20
C THR A 32 -8.05 -12.88 -8.70
N TRP A 33 -8.75 -11.92 -9.30
CA TRP A 33 -8.18 -10.63 -9.74
C TRP A 33 -7.63 -9.82 -8.59
N GLY A 34 -8.36 -9.76 -7.47
CA GLY A 34 -7.92 -9.06 -6.27
C GLY A 34 -6.66 -9.67 -5.64
N ILE A 35 -6.57 -11.00 -5.55
CA ILE A 35 -5.39 -11.70 -5.02
C ILE A 35 -4.21 -11.50 -5.96
N ALA A 36 -4.41 -11.66 -7.28
CA ALA A 36 -3.36 -11.39 -8.26
C ALA A 36 -2.83 -9.96 -8.13
N GLY A 37 -3.72 -8.98 -8.03
CA GLY A 37 -3.35 -7.59 -7.79
C GLY A 37 -2.58 -7.39 -6.48
N ALA A 38 -3.02 -7.99 -5.37
CA ALA A 38 -2.36 -7.88 -4.08
C ALA A 38 -0.96 -8.54 -4.06
N VAL A 39 -0.79 -9.67 -4.76
CA VAL A 39 0.53 -10.32 -4.96
C VAL A 39 1.45 -9.42 -5.77
N VAL A 40 0.96 -8.78 -6.83
CA VAL A 40 1.74 -7.81 -7.61
C VAL A 40 2.13 -6.58 -6.76
N ALA A 41 1.23 -6.07 -5.90
CA ALA A 41 1.56 -4.99 -4.96
C ALA A 41 2.63 -5.41 -3.94
N LEU A 42 2.58 -6.66 -3.47
CA LEU A 42 3.60 -7.20 -2.57
C LEU A 42 4.96 -7.27 -3.28
N ALA A 43 5.00 -7.75 -4.52
CA ALA A 43 6.21 -7.72 -5.33
C ALA A 43 6.72 -6.27 -5.55
N ALA A 44 5.83 -5.32 -5.83
CA ALA A 44 6.20 -3.91 -5.97
C ALA A 44 6.80 -3.33 -4.66
N SER A 45 6.27 -3.75 -3.51
CA SER A 45 6.77 -3.35 -2.19
C SER A 45 8.17 -3.91 -1.92
N ILE A 46 8.39 -5.18 -2.25
CA ILE A 46 9.70 -5.84 -2.19
C ILE A 46 10.70 -5.12 -3.10
N VAL A 47 10.31 -4.84 -4.35
CA VAL A 47 11.12 -4.10 -5.32
C VAL A 47 11.51 -2.72 -4.80
N GLY A 48 10.57 -1.96 -4.24
CA GLY A 48 10.85 -0.66 -3.65
C GLY A 48 11.77 -0.72 -2.43
N PHE A 49 11.70 -1.80 -1.65
CA PHE A 49 12.50 -1.98 -0.43
C PHE A 49 13.91 -2.51 -0.71
N LEU A 50 14.06 -3.41 -1.68
CA LEU A 50 15.35 -4.00 -2.05
C LEU A 50 16.12 -3.21 -3.10
N GLY A 51 15.44 -2.52 -4.04
CA GLY A 51 16.07 -1.82 -5.15
C GLY A 51 17.22 -0.89 -4.73
N PRO A 52 16.96 0.10 -3.85
CA PRO A 52 18.00 1.02 -3.38
C PRO A 52 19.16 0.32 -2.64
N ARG A 53 18.85 -0.79 -1.93
CA ARG A 53 19.86 -1.52 -1.16
C ARG A 53 20.74 -2.39 -2.04
N LEU A 54 20.16 -3.03 -3.05
CA LEU A 54 20.90 -3.85 -4.01
C LEU A 54 21.76 -3.00 -4.94
N SER A 55 21.34 -1.78 -5.29
CA SER A 55 22.16 -0.86 -6.09
C SER A 55 23.45 -0.41 -5.38
N LEU A 56 23.46 -0.39 -4.04
CA LEU A 56 24.68 -0.11 -3.27
C LEU A 56 25.69 -1.28 -3.32
N PHE A 57 25.20 -2.52 -3.42
CA PHE A 57 26.05 -3.71 -3.50
C PHE A 57 26.54 -4.01 -4.92
N SER A 58 25.79 -3.64 -5.97
CA SER A 58 26.20 -3.85 -7.36
C SER A 58 27.20 -2.79 -7.88
N GLY A 59 27.49 -1.75 -7.09
CA GLY A 59 28.22 -0.55 -7.49
C GLY A 59 29.75 -0.58 -7.30
N GLY A 60 30.39 -1.75 -7.27
CA GLY A 60 31.85 -1.88 -7.06
C GLY A 60 32.77 -1.30 -8.15
N GLY A 61 32.27 -0.48 -9.08
CA GLY A 61 33.08 0.13 -10.14
C GLY A 61 32.32 0.93 -11.22
N ALA A 62 31.02 1.20 -11.05
CA ALA A 62 30.21 1.88 -12.06
C ALA A 62 30.15 3.39 -11.81
N SER A 63 30.35 4.19 -12.87
CA SER A 63 30.24 5.65 -12.86
C SER A 63 28.89 6.13 -12.30
N GLY A 64 28.85 7.31 -11.66
CA GLY A 64 27.65 7.86 -11.01
C GLY A 64 26.41 7.93 -11.92
N GLU A 65 26.59 8.06 -13.24
CA GLU A 65 25.49 8.02 -14.21
C GLU A 65 24.83 6.63 -14.34
N ALA A 66 25.61 5.55 -14.29
CA ALA A 66 25.08 4.19 -14.34
C ALA A 66 24.28 3.85 -13.06
N PHE A 67 24.70 4.41 -11.92
CA PHE A 67 23.99 4.30 -10.65
C PHE A 67 22.63 5.00 -10.68
N LEU A 68 22.60 6.25 -11.17
CA LEU A 68 21.35 7.02 -11.35
C LEU A 68 20.39 6.34 -12.34
N GLY A 69 20.92 5.80 -13.45
CA GLY A 69 20.13 5.03 -14.42
C GLY A 69 19.47 3.79 -13.80
N THR A 70 20.22 3.06 -12.98
CA THR A 70 19.74 1.86 -12.29
C THR A 70 18.66 2.20 -11.26
N MET A 71 18.86 3.23 -10.44
CA MET A 71 17.83 3.71 -9.49
C MET A 71 16.54 4.11 -10.19
N ARG A 72 16.64 4.84 -11.31
CA ARG A 72 15.48 5.24 -12.10
C ARG A 72 14.74 4.03 -12.67
N ALA A 73 15.46 3.01 -13.14
CA ALA A 73 14.85 1.77 -13.64
C ALA A 73 14.08 1.04 -12.55
N TRP A 74 14.64 0.91 -11.34
CA TRP A 74 13.95 0.30 -10.19
C TRP A 74 12.70 1.08 -9.76
N ALA A 75 12.77 2.40 -9.76
CA ALA A 75 11.63 3.26 -9.45
C ALA A 75 10.51 3.09 -10.50
N LEU A 76 10.84 3.09 -11.79
CA LEU A 76 9.88 2.87 -12.88
C LEU A 76 9.25 1.48 -12.81
N LEU A 77 10.04 0.44 -12.55
CA LEU A 77 9.54 -0.93 -12.38
C LEU A 77 8.53 -1.01 -11.23
N ARG A 78 8.85 -0.40 -10.08
CA ARG A 78 7.94 -0.32 -8.93
C ARG A 78 6.63 0.35 -9.30
N VAL A 79 6.68 1.51 -9.97
CA VAL A 79 5.49 2.26 -10.40
C VAL A 79 4.65 1.44 -11.37
N ALA A 80 5.28 0.77 -12.34
CA ALA A 80 4.58 -0.09 -13.29
C ALA A 80 3.87 -1.26 -12.60
N LEU A 81 4.55 -1.95 -11.67
CA LEU A 81 3.95 -3.03 -10.89
C LEU A 81 2.77 -2.52 -10.04
N LEU A 82 2.90 -1.35 -9.40
CA LEU A 82 1.80 -0.74 -8.66
C LEU A 82 0.61 -0.41 -9.55
N ALA A 83 0.85 0.16 -10.74
CA ALA A 83 -0.22 0.46 -11.69
C ALA A 83 -0.96 -0.82 -12.12
N VAL A 84 -0.23 -1.88 -12.46
CA VAL A 84 -0.81 -3.19 -12.80
C VAL A 84 -1.61 -3.74 -11.62
N SER A 85 -1.07 -3.68 -10.41
CA SER A 85 -1.76 -4.11 -9.19
C SER A 85 -3.10 -3.38 -9.01
N VAL A 86 -3.10 -2.04 -9.09
CA VAL A 86 -4.31 -1.22 -8.95
C VAL A 86 -5.35 -1.62 -9.99
N ILE A 87 -4.94 -1.75 -11.26
CA ILE A 87 -5.84 -2.17 -12.34
C ILE A 87 -6.48 -3.52 -12.02
N LEU A 88 -5.68 -4.52 -11.62
CA LEU A 88 -6.18 -5.85 -11.27
C LEU A 88 -7.16 -5.81 -10.08
N VAL A 89 -6.85 -5.06 -9.03
CA VAL A 89 -7.74 -4.94 -7.87
C VAL A 89 -9.03 -4.20 -8.22
N VAL A 90 -8.95 -3.15 -9.04
CA VAL A 90 -10.13 -2.41 -9.53
C VAL A 90 -11.01 -3.33 -10.39
N ILE A 91 -10.43 -4.10 -11.32
CA ILE A 91 -11.16 -5.13 -12.08
C ILE A 91 -11.82 -6.12 -11.13
N GLY A 92 -11.10 -6.62 -10.13
CA GLY A 92 -11.64 -7.50 -9.10
C GLY A 92 -12.79 -6.88 -8.30
N ALA A 93 -12.73 -5.57 -8.06
CA ALA A 93 -13.78 -4.84 -7.36
C ALA A 93 -15.06 -4.77 -8.19
N PHE A 94 -14.98 -4.60 -9.51
CA PHE A 94 -16.16 -4.60 -10.38
C PHE A 94 -16.63 -6.00 -10.80
N ALA A 95 -15.73 -6.98 -10.84
CA ALA A 95 -16.02 -8.32 -11.34
C ALA A 95 -17.06 -9.07 -10.48
N GLY A 96 -18.06 -9.62 -11.17
CA GLY A 96 -19.10 -10.48 -10.58
C GLY A 96 -20.12 -9.74 -9.71
N ARG A 97 -20.28 -8.42 -9.89
CA ARG A 97 -21.32 -7.63 -9.20
C ARG A 97 -22.61 -7.55 -10.02
N GLN A 98 -23.43 -8.60 -9.95
CA GLN A 98 -24.80 -8.56 -10.48
C GLN A 98 -25.76 -8.09 -9.36
N GLY A 99 -25.94 -6.77 -9.23
CA GLY A 99 -26.94 -6.17 -8.31
C GLY A 99 -26.48 -5.76 -6.91
N GLY A 100 -25.22 -6.00 -6.53
CA GLY A 100 -24.67 -5.54 -5.24
C GLY A 100 -24.16 -4.09 -5.30
N ARG A 101 -24.32 -3.33 -4.21
CA ARG A 101 -23.78 -1.96 -4.09
C ARG A 101 -22.26 -1.95 -4.26
N THR A 102 -21.78 -1.09 -5.16
CA THR A 102 -20.35 -0.85 -5.34
C THR A 102 -19.82 0.01 -4.18
N PRO A 103 -18.75 -0.39 -3.48
CA PRO A 103 -18.18 0.35 -2.37
C PRO A 103 -17.36 1.55 -2.87
N VAL A 104 -18.04 2.54 -3.45
CA VAL A 104 -17.43 3.73 -4.08
C VAL A 104 -16.53 4.48 -3.12
N ALA A 105 -16.92 4.61 -1.84
CA ALA A 105 -16.12 5.29 -0.83
C ALA A 105 -14.74 4.62 -0.62
N TRP A 106 -14.69 3.29 -0.54
CA TRP A 106 -13.44 2.55 -0.36
C TRP A 106 -12.57 2.60 -1.61
N LEU A 107 -13.20 2.49 -2.79
CA LEU A 107 -12.49 2.52 -4.06
C LEU A 107 -11.89 3.91 -4.31
N SER A 108 -12.66 4.98 -4.14
CA SER A 108 -12.19 6.37 -4.30
C SER A 108 -11.09 6.73 -3.30
N THR A 109 -11.26 6.38 -2.01
CA THR A 109 -10.25 6.65 -0.98
C THR A 109 -8.97 5.86 -1.24
N GLY A 110 -9.09 4.58 -1.61
CA GLY A 110 -7.94 3.74 -1.95
C GLY A 110 -7.18 4.27 -3.17
N LEU A 111 -7.90 4.66 -4.23
CA LEU A 111 -7.30 5.23 -5.43
C LEU A 111 -6.59 6.56 -5.14
N ALA A 112 -7.23 7.43 -4.35
CA ALA A 112 -6.64 8.71 -3.94
C ALA A 112 -5.36 8.52 -3.13
N LEU A 113 -5.34 7.59 -2.17
CA LEU A 113 -4.14 7.24 -1.40
C LEU A 113 -3.00 6.74 -2.29
N VAL A 114 -3.30 5.84 -3.24
CA VAL A 114 -2.28 5.36 -4.17
C VAL A 114 -1.77 6.48 -5.07
N ALA A 115 -2.66 7.35 -5.56
CA ALA A 115 -2.29 8.48 -6.40
C ALA A 115 -1.37 9.46 -5.64
N VAL A 116 -1.74 9.84 -4.41
CA VAL A 116 -0.92 10.73 -3.55
C VAL A 116 0.42 10.07 -3.22
N GLY A 117 0.41 8.79 -2.82
CA GLY A 117 1.64 8.05 -2.54
C GLY A 117 2.56 7.94 -3.77
N SER A 118 2.00 7.78 -4.96
CA SER A 118 2.77 7.77 -6.21
C SER A 118 3.32 9.15 -6.55
N ALA A 119 2.55 10.21 -6.33
CA ALA A 119 2.96 11.59 -6.55
C ALA A 119 4.14 12.03 -5.66
N LEU A 120 4.21 11.51 -4.42
CA LEU A 120 5.34 11.76 -3.51
C LEU A 120 6.69 11.31 -4.08
N THR A 121 6.72 10.32 -4.99
CA THR A 121 7.96 9.90 -5.68
C THR A 121 8.61 11.03 -6.46
N PHE A 122 7.85 12.04 -6.87
CA PHE A 122 8.35 13.17 -7.66
C PHE A 122 8.75 14.37 -6.80
N VAL A 123 8.45 14.35 -5.49
CA VAL A 123 8.76 15.45 -4.58
C VAL A 123 10.24 15.38 -4.19
N HIS A 124 11.06 16.25 -4.77
CA HIS A 124 12.47 16.42 -4.39
C HIS A 124 12.56 17.58 -3.40
N VAL A 125 12.92 17.29 -2.15
CA VAL A 125 13.10 18.31 -1.11
C VAL A 125 14.50 18.89 -1.21
N GLY A 126 14.67 19.89 -2.08
CA GLY A 126 15.92 20.65 -2.20
C GLY A 126 15.99 21.75 -1.14
N LEU A 127 16.49 21.44 0.04
CA LEU A 127 16.90 22.45 1.03
C LEU A 127 18.38 22.71 0.78
N GLY A 128 18.74 23.93 0.37
CA GLY A 128 20.11 24.27 -0.09
C GLY A 128 21.23 23.82 0.86
N THR A 129 22.47 23.86 0.37
CA THR A 129 23.71 23.26 0.93
C THR A 129 23.98 23.45 2.42
N ASN A 130 23.32 24.38 3.10
CA ASN A 130 23.48 24.60 4.54
C ASN A 130 22.62 23.66 5.41
N ASN A 131 21.76 22.80 4.84
CA ASN A 131 20.86 21.93 5.59
C ASN A 131 20.82 20.49 5.05
N GLU A 132 21.98 19.91 4.70
CA GLU A 132 22.08 18.53 4.19
C GLU A 132 21.39 17.50 5.12
N ASP A 133 21.68 17.55 6.42
CA ASP A 133 21.07 16.65 7.42
C ASP A 133 19.53 16.74 7.44
N LEU A 134 18.99 17.95 7.31
CA LEU A 134 17.54 18.18 7.32
C LEU A 134 16.89 17.62 6.03
N SER A 135 17.58 17.76 4.90
CA SER A 135 17.14 17.24 3.61
C SER A 135 17.10 15.70 3.61
N GLU A 136 18.06 15.04 4.27
CA GLU A 136 18.10 13.59 4.39
C GLU A 136 16.96 13.06 5.28
N ILE A 137 16.73 13.68 6.44
CA ILE A 137 15.63 13.32 7.34
C ILE A 137 14.27 13.49 6.63
N LEU A 138 14.08 14.58 5.88
CA LEU A 138 12.86 14.83 5.13
C LEU A 138 12.69 13.84 3.97
N GLY A 139 13.77 13.48 3.28
CA GLY A 139 13.76 12.43 2.25
C GLY A 139 13.25 11.11 2.81
N LEU A 140 13.82 10.65 3.93
CA LEU A 140 13.40 9.43 4.63
C LEU A 140 11.93 9.51 5.07
N LEU A 141 11.48 10.67 5.57
CA LEU A 141 10.09 10.90 5.96
C LEU A 141 9.14 10.77 4.76
N VAL A 142 9.48 11.38 3.63
CA VAL A 142 8.69 11.32 2.39
C VAL A 142 8.61 9.90 1.85
N GLU A 143 9.73 9.18 1.79
CA GLU A 143 9.76 7.77 1.37
C GLU A 143 8.86 6.89 2.25
N THR A 144 8.93 7.11 3.56
CA THR A 144 8.16 6.34 4.53
C THR A 144 6.67 6.63 4.43
N ALA A 145 6.30 7.91 4.28
CA ALA A 145 4.93 8.33 4.03
C ALA A 145 4.41 7.72 2.72
N GLN A 146 5.22 7.74 1.66
CA GLN A 146 4.91 7.10 0.38
C GLN A 146 4.63 5.60 0.54
N PHE A 147 5.48 4.84 1.23
CA PHE A 147 5.26 3.41 1.47
C PHE A 147 3.96 3.14 2.24
N ALA A 148 3.70 3.93 3.28
CA ALA A 148 2.48 3.79 4.08
C ALA A 148 1.22 4.11 3.27
N LEU A 149 1.22 5.20 2.49
CA LEU A 149 0.08 5.61 1.65
C LEU A 149 -0.22 4.58 0.56
N LEU A 150 0.81 4.07 -0.12
CA LEU A 150 0.66 3.04 -1.14
C LEU A 150 0.10 1.74 -0.53
N GLY A 151 0.65 1.28 0.59
CA GLY A 151 0.17 0.09 1.28
C GLY A 151 -1.28 0.22 1.73
N LEU A 152 -1.62 1.31 2.42
CA LEU A 152 -2.98 1.60 2.86
C LEU A 152 -3.95 1.70 1.68
N GLY A 153 -3.56 2.37 0.60
CA GLY A 153 -4.36 2.48 -0.62
C GLY A 153 -4.69 1.11 -1.20
N VAL A 154 -3.69 0.23 -1.35
CA VAL A 154 -3.89 -1.15 -1.81
C VAL A 154 -4.82 -1.92 -0.88
N LEU A 155 -4.64 -1.82 0.44
CA LEU A 155 -5.50 -2.50 1.43
C LEU A 155 -6.96 -2.04 1.31
N LEU A 156 -7.22 -0.74 1.13
CA LEU A 156 -8.58 -0.22 0.92
C LEU A 156 -9.18 -0.71 -0.40
N LEU A 157 -8.39 -0.76 -1.47
CA LEU A 157 -8.83 -1.35 -2.74
C LEU A 157 -9.16 -2.84 -2.56
N CYS A 158 -8.35 -3.60 -1.83
CA CYS A 158 -8.65 -4.99 -1.50
C CYS A 158 -9.95 -5.13 -0.69
N LEU A 159 -10.18 -4.22 0.26
CA LEU A 159 -11.44 -4.17 1.02
C LEU A 159 -12.63 -3.90 0.10
N ALA A 160 -12.48 -3.03 -0.89
CA ALA A 160 -13.50 -2.73 -1.90
C ALA A 160 -13.89 -3.96 -2.76
N VAL A 161 -12.97 -4.91 -2.95
CA VAL A 161 -13.25 -6.16 -3.66
C VAL A 161 -14.33 -6.99 -2.94
N VAL A 162 -14.23 -7.09 -1.61
CA VAL A 162 -15.08 -7.99 -0.81
C VAL A 162 -16.25 -7.32 -0.10
N SER A 163 -16.18 -6.01 0.14
CA SER A 163 -17.24 -5.25 0.83
C SER A 163 -18.45 -5.01 -0.06
N GLY A 164 -19.65 -4.82 0.53
CA GLY A 164 -20.89 -4.53 -0.22
C GLY A 164 -21.44 -5.68 -1.07
N ARG A 165 -21.01 -6.93 -0.80
CA ARG A 165 -21.53 -8.14 -1.46
C ARG A 165 -22.50 -8.90 -0.54
N PRO A 166 -23.53 -9.57 -1.11
CA PRO A 166 -24.54 -10.30 -0.33
C PRO A 166 -23.92 -11.34 0.61
N THR A 167 -24.45 -11.37 1.84
CA THR A 167 -23.93 -12.16 2.95
C THR A 167 -24.56 -13.56 2.92
N ALA A 168 -23.91 -14.55 2.28
CA ALA A 168 -24.40 -15.93 2.33
C ALA A 168 -24.18 -16.60 3.72
N ASP A 169 -23.13 -16.18 4.44
CA ASP A 169 -22.60 -16.95 5.58
C ASP A 169 -22.84 -16.33 6.96
N GLY A 170 -23.69 -15.30 7.09
CA GLY A 170 -23.98 -14.61 8.37
C GLY A 170 -22.80 -13.87 9.03
N ARG A 171 -21.57 -13.97 8.50
CA ARG A 171 -20.38 -13.27 9.04
C ARG A 171 -20.50 -11.74 8.88
N ARG A 172 -19.92 -11.00 9.82
CA ARG A 172 -19.89 -9.51 9.82
C ARG A 172 -19.29 -8.96 8.52
N GLU A 173 -19.73 -7.76 8.15
CA GLU A 173 -19.15 -7.06 7.00
C GLU A 173 -17.66 -6.76 7.24
N PRO A 174 -16.77 -7.05 6.26
CA PRO A 174 -15.33 -6.87 6.41
C PRO A 174 -14.96 -5.40 6.68
N ALA A 175 -15.66 -4.46 6.05
CA ALA A 175 -15.46 -3.02 6.28
C ALA A 175 -15.77 -2.63 7.73
N ALA A 176 -16.87 -3.14 8.30
CA ALA A 176 -17.21 -2.91 9.69
C ALA A 176 -16.21 -3.56 10.65
N ALA A 177 -15.67 -4.75 10.32
CA ALA A 177 -14.65 -5.39 11.14
C ALA A 177 -13.35 -4.56 11.19
N VAL A 178 -12.91 -4.04 10.05
CA VAL A 178 -11.72 -3.17 9.97
C VAL A 178 -11.95 -1.85 10.70
N ALA A 179 -13.11 -1.21 10.51
CA ALA A 179 -13.45 0.02 11.23
C ALA A 179 -13.45 -0.19 12.76
N ASN A 180 -14.03 -1.30 13.25
CA ASN A 180 -14.03 -1.64 14.66
C ASN A 180 -12.63 -1.93 15.20
N ALA A 181 -11.76 -2.59 14.41
CA ALA A 181 -10.38 -2.81 14.78
C ALA A 181 -9.60 -1.49 14.90
N ALA A 182 -9.82 -0.55 13.98
CA ALA A 182 -9.22 0.78 14.04
C ALA A 182 -9.65 1.57 15.29
N ILE A 183 -10.95 1.53 15.63
CA ILE A 183 -11.47 2.17 16.85
C ILE A 183 -10.84 1.57 18.10
N LYS A 184 -10.74 0.23 18.19
CA LYS A 184 -10.09 -0.45 19.31
C LYS A 184 -8.61 -0.11 19.43
N ALA A 185 -7.90 -0.03 18.31
CA ALA A 185 -6.50 0.37 18.28
C ALA A 185 -6.33 1.81 18.81
N LYS A 186 -7.20 2.74 18.39
CA LYS A 186 -7.20 4.11 18.92
C LYS A 186 -7.45 4.13 20.43
N GLN A 187 -8.46 3.41 20.91
CA GLN A 187 -8.76 3.34 22.35
C GLN A 187 -7.59 2.76 23.15
N PHE A 188 -6.87 1.78 22.61
CA PHE A 188 -5.68 1.24 23.26
C PHE A 188 -4.55 2.27 23.33
N TYR A 189 -4.31 3.00 22.23
CA TYR A 189 -3.34 4.09 22.20
C TYR A 189 -3.68 5.19 23.21
N ASP A 190 -4.93 5.64 23.23
CA ASP A 190 -5.40 6.68 24.15
C ASP A 190 -5.19 6.25 25.62
N ARG A 191 -5.52 5.01 25.98
CA ARG A 191 -5.28 4.46 27.34
C ARG A 191 -3.80 4.37 27.68
N ALA A 192 -2.97 3.90 26.75
CA ALA A 192 -1.53 3.79 26.96
C ALA A 192 -0.86 5.16 27.13
N HIS A 193 -1.39 6.19 26.46
CA HIS A 193 -0.88 7.54 26.56
C HIS A 193 -1.30 8.25 27.85
N VAL A 194 -2.51 7.97 28.36
CA VAL A 194 -2.99 8.47 29.67
C VAL A 194 -2.16 7.87 30.81
N ASN A 195 -1.82 6.57 30.76
CA ASN A 195 -1.02 5.90 31.81
C ASN A 195 0.46 6.30 31.86
N ARG A 196 0.95 7.12 30.91
CA ARG A 196 2.34 7.62 30.87
C ARG A 196 2.48 9.06 31.36
N ARG A 197 1.37 9.75 31.63
CA ARG A 197 1.36 11.06 32.29
C ARG A 197 1.11 10.87 33.78
#